data_AF-A0A7C5MFV2-F1
#
_entry.id   AF-A0A7C5MFV2-F1
#
_cell.length_a   1.000
_cell.length_b   1.000
_cell.length_c   1.000
_cell.angle_alpha   90.00
_cell.angle_beta   90.00
_cell.angle_gamma   90.00
#
_symmetry.space_group_name_H-M   'P 1'
#
loop_
_entity.id
_entity.type
_entity.pdbx_description
1 polymer ?
#
loop_
_entity_poly.entity_id
_entity_poly.type
_entity_poly.pdbx_seq_one_letter_code
_entity_poly.pdbx_strand_id
1 'polypeptide(L)'
;MPEKLKLSKKEKEEFKKLLLEKKNSIIKKLSQFYNESKEIETDTALDVVDKAETYYTKEFLLGLTDSEREQLALIDQALERLAKDQFGFCQICHKEIGKKRLQIIPWTPYCISCQEKKESESKLR
;
A
#
# COMPACT_ATOMS: atom_id res chain seq x y z
N MET A 1 -7.15 24.49 21.20
CA MET A 1 -6.52 23.18 20.92
C MET A 1 -7.34 22.56 19.80
N PRO A 2 -6.83 22.36 18.57
CA PRO A 2 -7.69 21.89 17.49
C PRO A 2 -8.05 20.42 17.74
N GLU A 3 -9.34 20.14 17.58
CA GLU A 3 -9.99 18.85 17.82
C GLU A 3 -9.35 17.76 16.96
N LYS A 4 -8.79 16.75 17.62
CA LYS A 4 -8.13 15.61 16.97
C LYS A 4 -9.17 14.83 16.16
N LEU A 5 -8.91 14.55 14.87
CA LEU A 5 -9.61 13.50 14.11
C LEU A 5 -9.41 12.13 14.78
N LYS A 6 -10.18 11.83 15.82
CA LYS A 6 -10.15 10.54 16.48
C LYS A 6 -11.01 9.59 15.65
N LEU A 7 -10.39 8.86 14.72
CA LEU A 7 -11.11 7.86 13.93
C LEU A 7 -11.82 6.89 14.87
N SER A 8 -13.11 6.68 14.63
CA SER A 8 -13.88 5.66 15.33
C SER A 8 -13.33 4.26 15.01
N LYS A 9 -13.60 3.29 15.87
CA LYS A 9 -13.24 1.88 15.60
C LYS A 9 -13.80 1.39 14.26
N LYS A 10 -14.99 1.86 13.88
CA LYS A 10 -15.64 1.52 12.62
C LYS A 10 -14.89 2.11 11.42
N GLU A 11 -14.54 3.40 11.46
CA GLU A 11 -13.77 4.04 10.38
C GLU A 11 -12.38 3.40 10.22
N LYS A 12 -11.72 3.05 11.32
CA LYS A 12 -10.43 2.32 11.26
C LYS A 12 -10.56 0.98 10.54
N GLU A 13 -11.60 0.23 10.83
CA GLU A 13 -11.85 -1.05 10.18
C GLU A 13 -12.17 -0.89 8.68
N GLU A 14 -12.93 0.15 8.32
CA GLU A 14 -13.21 0.50 6.92
C GLU A 14 -11.93 0.83 6.14
N PHE A 15 -11.06 1.68 6.69
CA PHE A 15 -9.78 2.00 6.05
C PHE A 15 -8.83 0.80 6.00
N LYS A 16 -8.82 -0.04 7.06
CA LYS A 16 -8.03 -1.27 7.08
C LYS A 16 -8.46 -2.22 5.95
N LYS A 17 -9.76 -2.43 5.76
CA LYS A 17 -10.29 -3.24 4.65
C LYS A 17 -9.87 -2.67 3.30
N LEU A 18 -10.01 -1.37 3.11
CA LEU A 18 -9.63 -0.71 1.86
C LEU A 18 -8.12 -0.85 1.56
N LEU A 19 -7.27 -0.72 2.57
CA LEU A 19 -5.83 -0.93 2.46
C LEU A 19 -5.50 -2.38 2.07
N LEU A 20 -6.13 -3.36 2.71
CA LEU A 20 -5.92 -4.78 2.41
C LEU A 20 -6.44 -5.17 1.03
N GLU A 21 -7.58 -4.64 0.60
CA GLU A 21 -8.10 -4.82 -0.75
C GLU A 21 -7.11 -4.30 -1.79
N LYS A 22 -6.53 -3.12 -1.57
CA LYS A 22 -5.51 -2.56 -2.46
C LYS A 22 -4.22 -3.39 -2.46
N LYS A 23 -3.75 -3.84 -1.29
CA LYS A 23 -2.60 -4.76 -1.19
C LYS A 23 -2.84 -6.03 -1.99
N ASN A 24 -3.99 -6.67 -1.80
CA ASN A 24 -4.38 -7.88 -2.51
C ASN A 24 -4.53 -7.65 -4.02
N SER A 25 -4.97 -6.47 -4.45
CA SER A 25 -5.06 -6.16 -5.88
C SER A 25 -3.68 -6.11 -6.55
N ILE A 26 -2.66 -5.56 -5.89
CA ILE A 26 -1.28 -5.53 -6.40
C ILE A 26 -0.71 -6.96 -6.42
N ILE A 27 -0.98 -7.74 -5.37
CA ILE A 27 -0.55 -9.15 -5.29
C ILE A 27 -1.20 -10.01 -6.38
N LYS A 28 -2.50 -9.80 -6.65
CA LYS A 28 -3.22 -10.57 -7.67
C LYS A 28 -2.68 -10.34 -9.07
N LYS A 29 -2.30 -9.11 -9.42
CA LYS A 29 -1.71 -8.81 -10.74
C LYS A 29 -0.51 -9.70 -11.05
N LEU A 30 0.35 -9.93 -10.05
CA LEU A 30 1.49 -10.83 -10.21
C LEU A 30 1.08 -12.28 -10.36
N SER A 31 0.13 -12.76 -9.53
CA SER A 31 -0.36 -14.14 -9.69
C SER A 31 -0.98 -14.38 -11.08
N GLN A 32 -1.66 -13.36 -11.64
CA GLN A 32 -2.18 -13.41 -13.00
C GLN A 32 -1.05 -13.42 -14.03
N PHE A 33 -0.06 -12.53 -13.90
CA PHE A 33 1.10 -12.47 -14.79
C PHE A 33 1.89 -13.79 -14.80
N TYR A 34 2.10 -14.41 -13.63
CA TYR A 34 2.74 -15.72 -13.51
C TYR A 34 1.89 -16.83 -14.11
N ASN A 35 0.57 -16.84 -13.90
CA ASN A 35 -0.32 -17.86 -14.48
C ASN A 35 -0.44 -17.75 -16.00
N GLU A 36 -0.51 -16.53 -16.55
CA GLU A 36 -0.49 -16.26 -17.99
C GLU A 36 0.87 -16.66 -18.60
N SER A 37 1.97 -16.46 -17.87
CA SER A 37 3.30 -16.93 -18.29
C SER A 37 3.46 -18.46 -18.17
N LYS A 38 2.71 -19.12 -17.27
CA LYS A 38 2.75 -20.56 -17.02
C LYS A 38 1.94 -21.38 -18.04
N GLU A 39 1.09 -20.76 -18.86
CA GLU A 39 0.53 -21.43 -20.04
C GLU A 39 1.60 -21.75 -21.12
N ILE A 40 2.84 -21.26 -20.95
CA ILE A 40 3.99 -21.56 -21.82
C ILE A 40 4.87 -22.70 -21.24
N GLU A 41 4.81 -23.01 -19.95
CA GLU A 41 5.57 -24.11 -19.33
C GLU A 41 4.67 -24.97 -18.44
N THR A 42 4.18 -26.06 -19.04
CA THR A 42 3.55 -27.16 -18.33
C THR A 42 4.53 -27.82 -17.37
N ASP A 43 4.00 -28.18 -16.20
CA ASP A 43 4.42 -29.30 -15.35
C ASP A 43 5.56 -29.08 -14.35
N THR A 44 5.26 -28.34 -13.27
CA THR A 44 5.75 -28.73 -11.93
C THR A 44 4.68 -28.43 -10.89
N ALA A 45 3.89 -29.45 -10.60
CA ALA A 45 3.10 -29.56 -9.39
C ALA A 45 4.00 -29.99 -8.23
N LEU A 46 4.47 -29.07 -7.39
CA LEU A 46 5.18 -29.41 -6.16
C LEU A 46 4.89 -28.40 -5.05
N ASP A 47 3.92 -28.75 -4.22
CA ASP A 47 4.04 -28.79 -2.76
C ASP A 47 4.90 -27.68 -2.09
N VAL A 48 4.47 -26.42 -2.23
CA VAL A 48 5.07 -25.25 -1.56
C VAL A 48 4.05 -24.58 -0.64
N VAL A 49 3.69 -25.24 0.45
CA VAL A 49 2.86 -24.59 1.47
C VAL A 49 3.71 -23.89 2.54
N ASP A 50 4.96 -24.32 2.83
CA ASP A 50 5.75 -23.72 3.93
C ASP A 50 7.19 -23.28 3.60
N LYS A 51 7.67 -23.42 2.35
CA LYS A 51 9.00 -22.90 1.92
C LYS A 51 8.95 -21.74 0.92
N ALA A 52 7.75 -21.29 0.57
CA ALA A 52 7.54 -20.24 -0.44
C ALA A 52 7.61 -18.82 0.11
N GLU A 53 7.37 -18.56 1.40
CA GLU A 53 7.18 -17.17 1.86
C GLU A 53 8.39 -16.27 1.56
N THR A 54 9.63 -16.74 1.70
CA THR A 54 10.81 -15.87 1.49
C THR A 54 11.26 -15.78 0.02
N TYR A 55 11.28 -16.90 -0.70
CA TYR A 55 11.72 -16.93 -2.11
C TYR A 55 10.67 -16.36 -3.06
N TYR A 56 9.39 -16.67 -2.81
CA TYR A 56 8.30 -16.10 -3.59
C TYR A 56 8.25 -14.59 -3.36
N THR A 57 8.48 -14.09 -2.14
CA THR A 57 8.51 -12.63 -1.88
C THR A 57 9.58 -11.91 -2.71
N LYS A 58 10.77 -12.49 -2.91
CA LYS A 58 11.82 -11.82 -3.70
C LYS A 58 11.52 -11.79 -5.19
N GLU A 59 11.16 -12.94 -5.79
CA GLU A 59 10.79 -13.03 -7.21
C GLU A 59 9.52 -12.21 -7.50
N PHE A 60 8.55 -12.25 -6.59
CA PHE A 60 7.35 -11.43 -6.61
C PHE A 60 7.70 -9.94 -6.58
N LEU A 61 8.58 -9.50 -5.67
CA LEU A 61 9.00 -8.10 -5.62
C LEU A 61 9.71 -7.68 -6.89
N LEU A 62 10.49 -8.56 -7.55
CA LEU A 62 11.16 -8.27 -8.82
C LEU A 62 10.18 -8.09 -9.98
N GLY A 63 9.05 -8.82 -9.99
CA GLY A 63 8.01 -8.70 -11.01
C GLY A 63 7.17 -7.42 -10.94
N LEU A 64 7.22 -6.66 -9.84
CA LEU A 64 6.50 -5.39 -9.72
C LEU A 64 7.21 -4.26 -10.45
N THR A 65 6.45 -3.22 -10.80
CA THR A 65 7.04 -1.92 -11.12
C THR A 65 7.58 -1.24 -9.86
N ASP A 66 8.52 -0.29 -9.99
CA ASP A 66 9.00 0.50 -8.85
C ASP A 66 7.85 1.20 -8.11
N SER A 67 6.88 1.72 -8.87
CA SER A 67 5.68 2.37 -8.33
C SER A 67 4.80 1.42 -7.52
N GLU A 68 4.67 0.17 -7.93
CA GLU A 68 3.88 -0.83 -7.19
C GLU A 68 4.59 -1.31 -5.93
N ARG A 69 5.93 -1.46 -5.98
CA ARG A 69 6.74 -1.72 -4.78
C ARG A 69 6.61 -0.58 -3.77
N GLU A 70 6.74 0.67 -4.23
CA GLU A 70 6.55 1.85 -3.38
C GLU A 70 5.13 1.88 -2.81
N GLN A 71 4.11 1.62 -3.63
CA GLN A 71 2.73 1.59 -3.18
C GLN A 71 2.49 0.51 -2.11
N LEU A 72 3.04 -0.70 -2.26
CA LEU A 72 2.96 -1.74 -1.23
C LEU A 72 3.61 -1.29 0.08
N ALA A 73 4.81 -0.72 0.01
CA ALA A 73 5.49 -0.20 1.19
C ALA A 73 4.65 0.90 1.89
N LEU A 74 4.02 1.79 1.12
CA LEU A 74 3.13 2.81 1.66
C LEU A 74 1.85 2.22 2.29
N ILE A 75 1.30 1.15 1.72
CA ILE A 75 0.15 0.43 2.30
C ILE A 75 0.53 -0.20 3.63
N ASP A 76 1.68 -0.88 3.71
CA ASP A 76 2.15 -1.51 4.94
C ASP A 76 2.40 -0.46 6.03
N GLN A 77 3.06 0.66 5.69
CA GLN A 77 3.21 1.79 6.60
C GLN A 77 1.85 2.39 7.04
N ALA A 78 0.86 2.45 6.15
CA ALA A 78 -0.47 2.95 6.48
C ALA A 78 -1.19 2.02 7.46
N LEU A 79 -1.06 0.69 7.30
CA LEU A 79 -1.59 -0.30 8.24
C LEU A 79 -0.93 -0.16 9.62
N GLU A 80 0.39 0.04 9.67
CA GLU A 80 1.09 0.32 10.94
C GLU A 80 0.61 1.60 11.61
N ARG A 81 0.45 2.69 10.84
CA ARG A 81 -0.10 3.95 11.35
C ARG A 81 -1.51 3.77 11.90
N LEU A 82 -2.30 2.92 11.27
CA LEU A 82 -3.67 2.61 11.71
C LEU A 82 -3.67 1.82 13.02
N ALA A 83 -2.71 0.90 13.22
CA ALA A 83 -2.51 0.19 14.48
C ALA A 83 -1.98 1.10 15.61
N LYS A 84 -1.17 2.11 15.27
CA LYS A 84 -0.58 3.07 16.22
C LYS A 84 -1.45 4.31 16.48
N ASP A 85 -2.67 4.36 15.95
CA ASP A 85 -3.56 5.54 16.04
C ASP A 85 -3.00 6.84 15.45
N GLN A 86 -2.09 6.71 14.49
CA GLN A 86 -1.44 7.82 13.75
C GLN A 86 -1.97 7.97 12.31
N PHE A 87 -2.96 7.17 11.92
CA PHE A 87 -3.55 7.23 10.59
C PHE A 87 -4.36 8.53 10.39
N GLY A 88 -4.27 9.08 9.18
CA GLY A 88 -4.98 10.29 8.80
C GLY A 88 -4.22 11.60 9.10
N PHE A 89 -2.97 11.53 9.54
CA PHE A 89 -2.11 12.70 9.73
C PHE A 89 -0.94 12.69 8.74
N CYS A 90 -0.65 13.87 8.18
CA CYS A 90 0.46 14.07 7.25
C CYS A 90 1.80 13.92 7.98
N GLN A 91 2.69 13.10 7.43
CA GLN A 91 4.02 12.82 8.01
C GLN A 91 5.00 14.01 7.89
N ILE A 92 4.65 15.07 7.15
CA ILE A 92 5.50 16.26 6.98
C ILE A 92 5.01 17.38 7.88
N CYS A 93 3.76 17.83 7.67
CA CYS A 93 3.22 18.98 8.38
C CYS A 93 2.40 18.63 9.63
N HIS A 94 2.20 17.34 9.91
CA HIS A 94 1.40 16.83 11.04
C HIS A 94 -0.07 17.28 11.06
N LYS A 95 -0.55 17.88 9.96
CA LYS A 95 -1.96 18.24 9.77
C LYS A 95 -2.77 17.05 9.30
N GLU A 96 -4.07 17.12 9.52
CA GLU A 96 -5.02 16.11 9.07
C GLU A 96 -5.05 15.99 7.53
N ILE A 97 -5.11 14.75 7.06
CA ILE A 97 -5.31 14.42 5.66
C ILE A 97 -6.82 14.36 5.43
N GLY A 98 -7.32 15.12 4.46
CA GLY A 98 -8.75 15.18 4.19
C GLY A 98 -9.36 13.79 3.93
N LYS A 99 -10.50 13.49 4.56
CA LYS A 99 -11.18 12.18 4.46
C LYS A 99 -11.40 11.74 3.00
N LYS A 100 -11.81 12.66 2.12
CA LYS A 100 -11.99 12.37 0.68
C LYS A 100 -10.71 11.85 0.02
N ARG A 101 -9.54 12.38 0.41
CA ARG A 101 -8.24 11.90 -0.09
C ARG A 101 -7.93 10.50 0.43
N LEU A 102 -8.16 10.24 1.72
CA LEU A 102 -7.96 8.91 2.30
C LEU A 102 -8.92 7.86 1.73
N GLN A 103 -10.13 8.24 1.31
CA GLN A 103 -11.06 7.33 0.65
C GLN A 103 -10.60 6.92 -0.76
N ILE A 104 -9.89 7.80 -1.47
CA ILE A 104 -9.38 7.53 -2.82
C ILE A 104 -7.98 6.88 -2.75
N ILE A 105 -7.11 7.41 -1.89
CA ILE A 105 -5.70 7.03 -1.73
C ILE A 105 -5.40 6.81 -0.23
N PRO A 106 -5.89 5.70 0.37
CA PRO A 106 -5.77 5.45 1.81
C PRO A 106 -4.32 5.24 2.28
N TRP A 107 -3.41 4.85 1.39
CA TRP A 107 -2.01 4.62 1.72
C TRP A 107 -1.17 5.91 1.80
N THR A 108 -1.74 7.07 1.40
CA THR A 108 -0.96 8.31 1.30
C THR A 108 -0.43 8.76 2.67
N PRO A 109 0.89 9.01 2.81
CA PRO A 109 1.47 9.56 4.02
C PRO A 109 1.33 11.09 4.11
N TYR A 110 0.88 11.75 3.03
CA TYR A 110 0.95 13.21 2.90
C TYR A 110 -0.41 13.83 2.56
N CYS A 111 -0.62 15.05 3.05
CA CYS A 111 -1.70 15.91 2.58
C CYS A 111 -1.38 16.44 1.17
N ILE A 112 -2.40 16.99 0.50
CA ILE A 112 -2.28 17.50 -0.89
C ILE A 112 -1.13 18.51 -1.01
N SER A 113 -1.08 19.52 -0.13
CA SER A 113 -0.07 20.57 -0.21
C SER A 113 1.36 20.08 0.03
N CYS A 114 1.56 19.05 0.85
CA CYS A 114 2.90 18.46 1.05
C CYS A 114 3.28 17.53 -0.10
N GLN A 115 2.30 16.83 -0.69
CA GLN A 115 2.51 16.01 -1.88
C GLN A 115 2.94 16.88 -3.07
N GLU A 116 2.22 17.98 -3.34
CA GLU A 116 2.52 18.92 -4.43
C GLU A 116 3.92 19.52 -4.30
N LYS A 117 4.33 19.90 -3.09
CA LYS A 117 5.69 20.38 -2.82
C LYS A 117 6.75 19.33 -3.15
N LYS A 118 6.57 18.10 -2.67
CA LYS A 118 7.50 17.00 -2.94
C LYS A 118 7.62 16.70 -4.43
N GLU A 119 6.51 16.74 -5.16
CA GLU A 119 6.49 16.55 -6.62
C GLU A 119 7.18 17.70 -7.36
N SER A 120 7.00 18.94 -6.92
CA SER A 120 7.71 20.10 -7.50
C SER A 120 9.22 20.01 -7.31
N GLU A 121 9.67 19.62 -6.11
CA GLU A 121 11.09 19.45 -5.80
C GLU A 121 11.71 18.29 -6.59
N SER A 122 10.97 17.21 -6.82
CA SER A 122 11.43 16.07 -7.60
C SER A 122 11.57 16.38 -9.10
N LYS A 123 10.80 17.34 -9.63
CA LYS A 123 10.88 17.76 -11.04
C LYS A 123 12.02 18.74 -11.31
N LEU A 124 12.58 19.36 -10.27
CA LEU A 124 13.75 20.24 -10.36
C LEU A 124 15.08 19.47 -10.24
N ARG A 125 15.04 18.16 -10.00
CA ARG A 125 16.20 17.27 -9.98
C ARG A 125 16.30 16.51 -11.29
#